data_AF-A0A7C3W7D2-F1
#
_entry.id   AF-A0A7C3W7D2-F1
#
_cell.length_a   1.000
_cell.length_b   1.000
_cell.length_c   1.000
_cell.angle_alpha   90.00
_cell.angle_beta   90.00
_cell.angle_gamma   90.00
#
_symmetry.space_group_name_H-M   'P 1'
#
loop_
_entity.id
_entity.type
_entity.pdbx_description
1 polymer ?
#
loop_
_entity_poly.entity_id
_entity_poly.type
_entity_poly.pdbx_seq_one_letter_code
_entity_poly.pdbx_strand_id
1 'polypeptide(L)'
;MGMASLGCPRNLVDSEMILAQLQSAGFVLTDRAEEAEALLVNTCAFLRSAVEESIETILELSRYKKEGGCRALIVVGCLPQRYGEALAREMPEVDAWMGVRAAPGVAEICRRALRGELRA
;
A
#
# COMPACT_ATOMS: atom_id res chain seq x y z
N MET A 1 -10.97 3.57 -2.18
CA MET A 1 -9.74 2.83 -1.79
C MET A 1 -9.49 1.74 -2.82
N GLY A 2 -8.28 1.65 -3.36
CA GLY A 2 -7.86 0.56 -4.24
C GLY A 2 -6.72 -0.24 -3.62
N MET A 3 -6.53 -1.48 -4.06
CA MET A 3 -5.43 -2.32 -3.60
C MET A 3 -4.83 -3.15 -4.74
N ALA A 4 -3.50 -3.14 -4.86
CA ALA A 4 -2.73 -4.12 -5.60
C ALA A 4 -2.13 -5.14 -4.62
N SER A 5 -2.24 -6.44 -4.94
CA SER A 5 -1.65 -7.52 -4.14
C SER A 5 -0.66 -8.29 -5.02
N LEU A 6 0.59 -8.37 -4.58
CA LEU A 6 1.70 -8.90 -5.36
C LEU A 6 2.31 -10.12 -4.67
N GLY A 7 2.81 -11.08 -5.43
CA GLY A 7 3.55 -12.22 -4.91
C GLY A 7 2.70 -13.46 -4.61
N CYS A 8 2.69 -13.93 -3.36
CA CYS A 8 2.27 -15.31 -3.03
C CYS A 8 0.81 -15.42 -2.54
N PRO A 9 0.23 -16.64 -2.47
CA PRO A 9 -1.16 -16.85 -2.01
C PRO A 9 -1.46 -16.28 -0.62
N ARG A 10 -0.44 -16.16 0.25
CA ARG A 10 -0.58 -15.52 1.56
C ARG A 10 -0.95 -14.04 1.44
N ASN A 11 -0.37 -13.33 0.47
CA ASN A 11 -0.68 -11.92 0.26
C ASN A 11 -2.12 -11.71 -0.20
N LEU A 12 -2.72 -12.67 -0.90
CA LEU A 12 -4.14 -12.62 -1.24
C LEU A 12 -5.03 -12.66 0.01
N VAL A 13 -4.77 -13.63 0.90
CA VAL A 13 -5.52 -13.76 2.17
C VAL A 13 -5.29 -12.52 3.07
N ASP A 14 -4.05 -12.03 3.16
CA ASP A 14 -3.73 -10.82 3.92
C ASP A 14 -4.45 -9.60 3.33
N SER A 15 -4.55 -9.50 1.99
CA SER A 15 -5.27 -8.45 1.29
C SER A 15 -6.77 -8.50 1.59
N GLU A 16 -7.41 -9.67 1.57
CA GLU A 16 -8.83 -9.82 1.95
C GLU A 16 -9.09 -9.34 3.37
N MET A 17 -8.22 -9.70 4.33
CA MET A 17 -8.33 -9.23 5.71
C MET A 17 -8.19 -7.71 5.82
N ILE A 18 -7.24 -7.10 5.11
CA ILE A 18 -7.06 -5.65 5.09
C ILE A 18 -8.29 -4.95 4.48
N LEU A 19 -8.78 -5.44 3.34
CA LEU A 19 -9.94 -4.88 2.65
C LEU A 19 -11.20 -4.96 3.54
N ALA A 20 -11.42 -6.08 4.22
CA ALA A 20 -12.51 -6.25 5.17
C ALA A 20 -12.43 -5.27 6.35
N GLN A 21 -11.22 -5.02 6.87
CA GLN A 21 -11.01 -4.01 7.91
C GLN A 21 -11.29 -2.59 7.41
N LEU A 22 -10.86 -2.25 6.20
CA LEU A 22 -11.13 -0.95 5.59
C LEU A 22 -12.63 -0.73 5.37
N GLN A 23 -13.35 -1.72 4.84
CA GLN A 23 -14.81 -1.65 4.70
C GLN A 23 -15.50 -1.46 6.06
N SER A 24 -15.10 -2.23 7.07
CA SER A 24 -15.64 -2.12 8.44
C SER A 24 -15.36 -0.75 9.06
N ALA A 25 -14.29 -0.08 8.62
CA ALA A 25 -13.91 1.26 9.05
C ALA A 25 -14.60 2.40 8.26
N GLY A 26 -15.50 2.07 7.34
CA GLY A 26 -16.32 3.01 6.56
C GLY A 26 -15.71 3.42 5.21
N PHE A 27 -14.63 2.77 4.76
CA PHE A 27 -14.05 3.07 3.46
C PHE A 27 -14.81 2.39 2.31
N VAL A 28 -14.94 3.10 1.20
CA VAL A 28 -15.46 2.54 -0.06
C VAL A 28 -14.31 1.94 -0.87
N LEU A 29 -14.46 0.68 -1.27
CA LEU A 29 -13.50 -0.01 -2.13
C LEU A 29 -13.84 0.22 -3.61
N THR A 30 -12.81 0.29 -4.45
CA THR A 30 -12.92 0.30 -5.92
C THR A 30 -11.87 -0.65 -6.49
N ASP A 31 -12.20 -1.29 -7.60
CA ASP A 31 -11.30 -2.11 -8.42
C ASP A 31 -10.49 -1.26 -9.43
N ARG A 32 -10.83 0.03 -9.57
CA ARG A 32 -10.19 0.97 -10.48
C ARG A 32 -9.21 1.87 -9.74
N ALA A 33 -7.91 1.68 -10.01
CA ALA A 33 -6.85 2.42 -9.33
C ALA A 33 -6.94 3.93 -9.58
N GLU A 34 -7.38 4.34 -10.76
CA GLU A 34 -7.54 5.73 -11.17
C GLU A 34 -8.66 6.49 -10.43
N GLU A 35 -9.64 5.76 -9.88
CA GLU A 35 -10.75 6.32 -9.09
C GLU A 35 -10.45 6.34 -7.59
N ALA A 36 -9.36 5.72 -7.16
CA ALA A 36 -9.05 5.56 -5.75
C ALA A 36 -8.38 6.79 -5.14
N GLU A 37 -8.98 7.36 -4.08
CA GLU A 37 -8.34 8.42 -3.28
C GLU A 37 -7.13 7.93 -2.47
N ALA A 38 -7.06 6.63 -2.18
CA ALA A 38 -5.86 6.02 -1.64
C ALA A 38 -5.65 4.62 -2.22
N LEU A 39 -4.39 4.29 -2.47
CA LEU A 39 -3.92 3.04 -3.02
C LEU A 39 -3.07 2.30 -1.99
N LEU A 40 -3.36 1.01 -1.80
CA LEU A 40 -2.54 0.11 -1.01
C LEU A 40 -1.79 -0.86 -1.93
N VAL A 41 -0.52 -1.12 -1.64
CA VAL A 41 0.28 -2.14 -2.34
C VAL A 41 0.73 -3.19 -1.33
N ASN A 42 0.14 -4.38 -1.38
CA ASN A 42 0.57 -5.52 -0.56
C ASN A 42 1.71 -6.25 -1.26
N THR A 43 2.91 -6.13 -0.70
CA THR A 43 4.17 -6.50 -1.35
C THR A 43 4.78 -7.77 -0.77
N CYS A 44 5.55 -8.46 -1.60
CA CYS A 44 6.33 -9.64 -1.21
C CYS A 44 7.82 -9.31 -1.22
N ALA A 45 8.59 -9.96 -0.33
CA ALA A 45 10.04 -9.80 -0.26
C ALA A 45 10.77 -11.15 -0.14
N PHE A 46 10.09 -12.23 -0.57
CA PHE A 46 10.60 -13.59 -0.45
C PHE A 46 11.67 -13.89 -1.52
N LEU A 47 11.37 -13.58 -2.78
CA LEU A 47 12.30 -13.71 -3.92
C LEU A 47 12.73 -12.33 -4.42
N ARG A 48 13.91 -12.25 -5.05
CA ARG A 48 14.42 -11.00 -5.62
C ARG A 48 13.50 -10.44 -6.71
N SER A 49 13.01 -11.30 -7.61
CA SER A 49 12.07 -10.89 -8.67
C SER A 49 10.78 -10.28 -8.10
N ALA A 50 10.29 -10.79 -6.97
CA ALA A 50 9.10 -10.23 -6.30
C ALA A 50 9.37 -8.86 -5.66
N VAL A 51 10.62 -8.60 -5.24
CA VAL A 51 11.03 -7.27 -4.77
C VAL A 51 11.04 -6.28 -5.93
N GLU A 52 11.63 -6.67 -7.07
CA GLU A 52 11.67 -5.85 -8.29
C GLU A 52 10.26 -5.52 -8.80
N GLU A 53 9.39 -6.53 -8.93
CA GLU A 53 7.97 -6.36 -9.29
C GLU A 53 7.22 -5.45 -8.32
N SER A 54 7.49 -5.60 -7.01
CA SER A 54 6.89 -4.73 -5.99
C SER A 54 7.29 -3.28 -6.18
N ILE A 55 8.58 -3.01 -6.43
CA ILE A 55 9.08 -1.65 -6.66
C ILE A 55 8.49 -1.06 -7.94
N GLU A 56 8.48 -1.81 -9.04
CA GLU A 56 7.89 -1.37 -10.31
C GLU A 56 6.41 -1.00 -10.15
N THR A 57 5.63 -1.85 -9.47
CA THR A 57 4.21 -1.59 -9.23
C THR A 57 3.99 -0.36 -8.35
N ILE A 58 4.81 -0.15 -7.31
CA ILE A 58 4.72 1.05 -6.47
C ILE A 58 4.98 2.31 -7.32
N LEU A 59 6.01 2.28 -8.18
CA LEU A 59 6.35 3.40 -9.07
C LEU A 59 5.29 3.66 -10.14
N GLU A 60 4.64 2.62 -10.66
CA GLU A 60 3.51 2.76 -11.57
C GLU A 60 2.33 3.42 -10.88
N LEU A 61 1.93 2.92 -9.71
CA LEU A 61 0.79 3.44 -8.97
C LEU A 61 1.02 4.84 -8.40
N SER A 62 2.28 5.22 -8.13
CA SER A 62 2.61 6.57 -7.68
C SER A 62 2.29 7.65 -8.72
N ARG A 63 2.20 7.29 -10.01
CA ARG A 63 1.79 8.21 -11.08
C ARG A 63 0.37 8.74 -10.85
N TYR A 64 -0.52 7.93 -10.27
CA TYR A 64 -1.88 8.36 -9.93
C TYR A 64 -1.91 9.45 -8.85
N LYS A 65 -0.81 9.68 -8.10
CA LYS A 65 -0.71 10.84 -7.20
C LYS A 65 -0.53 12.17 -7.94
N LYS A 66 -0.07 12.13 -9.20
CA LYS A 66 0.14 13.31 -10.04
C LYS A 66 -0.97 13.45 -11.09
N GLU A 67 -1.39 12.34 -11.67
CA GLU A 67 -2.25 12.29 -12.86
C GLU A 67 -3.70 11.89 -12.52
N GLY A 68 -3.96 11.38 -11.32
CA GLY A 68 -5.26 10.86 -10.90
C GLY A 68 -5.78 11.46 -9.59
N GLY A 69 -6.78 10.79 -9.01
CA GLY A 69 -7.39 11.19 -7.73
C GLY A 69 -6.66 10.69 -6.48
N CYS A 70 -5.51 10.00 -6.63
CA CYS A 70 -4.83 9.36 -5.52
C CYS A 70 -4.12 10.39 -4.65
N ARG A 71 -4.50 10.45 -3.37
CA ARG A 71 -3.93 11.36 -2.37
C ARG A 71 -2.97 10.65 -1.43
N ALA A 72 -3.11 9.32 -1.31
CA ALA A 72 -2.29 8.52 -0.43
C ALA A 72 -1.89 7.18 -1.07
N LEU A 73 -0.59 6.86 -1.02
CA LEU A 73 -0.01 5.59 -1.44
C LEU A 73 0.63 4.92 -0.22
N ILE A 74 0.12 3.74 0.14
CA ILE A 74 0.54 2.98 1.31
C ILE A 74 1.11 1.64 0.85
N VAL A 75 2.32 1.31 1.28
CA VAL A 75 2.94 0.02 1.01
C VAL A 75 2.83 -0.84 2.25
N VAL A 76 2.24 -2.02 2.11
CA VAL A 76 2.04 -3.00 3.18
C VAL A 76 2.75 -4.32 2.85
N GLY A 77 2.96 -5.17 3.84
CA GLY A 77 3.41 -6.55 3.64
C GLY A 77 4.88 -6.80 3.95
N CYS A 78 5.52 -7.70 3.20
CA CYS A 78 6.86 -8.21 3.52
C CYS A 78 7.98 -7.23 3.14
N LEU A 79 7.79 -6.41 2.10
CA LEU A 79 8.81 -5.45 1.65
C LEU A 79 9.07 -4.35 2.69
N PRO A 80 8.05 -3.66 3.24
CA PRO A 80 8.26 -2.72 4.35
C PRO A 80 8.95 -3.35 5.56
N GLN A 81 8.60 -4.60 5.88
CA GLN A 81 9.15 -5.30 7.05
C GLN A 81 10.67 -5.55 6.96
N ARG A 82 11.19 -5.69 5.73
CA ARG A 82 12.59 -6.06 5.47
C ARG A 82 13.44 -4.91 4.96
N TYR A 83 12.86 -4.01 4.18
CA TYR A 83 13.58 -2.95 3.45
C TYR A 83 12.96 -1.55 3.65
N GLY A 84 11.95 -1.41 4.51
CA GLY A 84 11.17 -0.18 4.65
C GLY A 84 11.99 1.07 4.94
N GLU A 85 12.95 1.02 5.87
CA GLU A 85 13.79 2.20 6.18
C GLU A 85 14.67 2.66 5.02
N ALA A 86 15.20 1.71 4.23
CA ALA A 86 16.03 2.05 3.08
C ALA A 86 15.16 2.59 1.93
N LEU A 87 14.05 1.92 1.64
CA LEU A 87 13.15 2.29 0.55
C LEU A 87 12.40 3.60 0.83
N ALA A 88 12.05 3.89 2.09
CA ALA A 88 11.40 5.15 2.46
C ALA A 88 12.24 6.38 2.06
N ARG A 89 13.58 6.28 2.13
CA ARG A 89 14.48 7.36 1.70
C ARG A 89 14.54 7.54 0.19
N GLU A 90 14.39 6.45 -0.55
CA GLU A 90 14.49 6.42 -2.01
C GLU A 90 13.15 6.69 -2.71
N MET A 91 12.03 6.50 -2.00
CA MET A 91 10.67 6.54 -2.56
C MET A 91 9.75 7.49 -1.75
N PRO A 92 10.01 8.81 -1.77
CA PRO A 92 9.23 9.81 -1.03
C PRO A 92 7.77 9.93 -1.48
N GLU A 93 7.40 9.33 -2.62
CA GLU A 93 6.02 9.23 -3.10
C GLU A 93 5.13 8.32 -2.25
N VAL A 94 5.70 7.41 -1.46
CA VAL A 94 4.97 6.53 -0.55
C VAL A 94 4.73 7.26 0.78
N ASP A 95 3.48 7.36 1.22
CA ASP A 95 3.14 8.10 2.45
C ASP A 95 3.30 7.24 3.71
N ALA A 96 3.23 5.91 3.57
CA ALA A 96 3.36 4.99 4.70
C ALA A 96 3.90 3.62 4.28
N TRP A 97 4.80 3.09 5.12
CA TRP A 97 5.38 1.75 5.00
C TRP A 97 4.96 0.89 6.20
N MET A 98 4.30 -0.23 5.94
CA MET A 98 3.66 -1.06 6.98
C MET A 98 4.06 -2.53 6.86
N GLY A 99 4.66 -3.10 7.90
CA GLY A 99 4.95 -4.53 7.95
C GLY A 99 3.69 -5.41 8.14
N VAL A 100 3.81 -6.71 7.84
CA VAL A 100 2.74 -7.73 7.97
C VAL A 100 2.03 -7.72 9.33
N ARG A 101 2.72 -7.39 10.42
CA ARG A 101 2.14 -7.39 11.79
C ARG A 101 1.35 -6.12 12.14
N ALA A 102 1.36 -5.11 11.28
CA ALA A 102 0.67 -3.84 11.51
C ALA A 102 -0.72 -3.77 10.84
N ALA A 103 -1.23 -4.90 10.33
CA ALA A 103 -2.61 -5.01 9.85
C ALA A 103 -3.63 -4.43 10.86
N PRO A 104 -3.55 -4.67 12.18
CA PRO A 104 -4.34 -3.94 13.17
C PRO A 104 -3.87 -2.48 13.23
N GLY A 105 -4.51 -1.62 12.43
CA GLY A 105 -4.12 -0.21 12.31
C GLY A 105 -4.11 0.32 10.88
N VAL A 106 -4.30 -0.54 9.87
CA VAL A 106 -4.32 -0.12 8.46
C VAL A 106 -5.35 0.98 8.19
N ALA A 107 -6.55 0.88 8.76
CA ALA A 107 -7.59 1.89 8.63
C ALA A 107 -7.15 3.26 9.17
N GLU A 108 -6.47 3.28 10.33
CA GLU A 108 -6.01 4.52 10.93
C GLU A 108 -4.86 5.16 10.13
N ILE A 109 -3.91 4.34 9.67
CA ILE A 109 -2.84 4.80 8.78
C ILE A 109 -3.42 5.37 7.48
N CYS A 110 -4.40 4.72 6.87
CA CYS A 110 -5.08 5.25 5.69
C CYS A 110 -5.75 6.61 5.96
N ARG A 111 -6.40 6.79 7.11
CA ARG A 111 -7.00 8.10 7.48
C ARG A 111 -5.95 9.19 7.61
N ARG A 112 -4.86 8.91 8.34
CA ARG A 112 -3.76 9.86 8.55
C ARG A 112 -3.07 10.21 7.22
N ALA A 113 -2.83 9.22 6.37
CA ALA A 113 -2.26 9.43 5.03
C ALA A 113 -3.18 10.31 4.16
N LEU A 114 -4.49 10.04 4.13
CA LEU A 114 -5.47 10.85 3.38
C LEU A 114 -5.56 12.31 3.87
N ARG A 115 -5.28 12.55 5.15
CA ARG A 115 -5.19 13.90 5.74
C ARG A 115 -3.85 14.59 5.50
N GLY A 116 -2.87 13.90 4.91
CA GLY A 116 -1.52 14.42 4.69
C GLY A 116 -0.67 14.51 5.96
N GLU A 117 -1.03 13.76 7.00
CA GLU A 117 -0.33 13.76 8.31
C GLU A 117 0.89 12.83 8.33
N LEU A 118 1.13 12.09 7.25
CA LEU A 118 2.25 11.18 7.08
C LEU A 118 3.11 11.66 5.91
N ARG A 119 4.43 11.61 6.10
CA ARG A 119 5.44 11.69 5.04
C ARG A 119 6.55 10.73 5.42
N ALA A 120 6.84 9.76 4.56
CA ALA A 120 7.87 8.76 4.77
C ALA A 120 9.28 9.38 4.89
#